data_AF-A0A0F3MPM4-F1
#
_entry.id   AF-A0A0F3MPM4-F1
#
_cell.length_a   1.000
_cell.length_b   1.000
_cell.length_c   1.000
_cell.angle_alpha   90.00
_cell.angle_beta   90.00
_cell.angle_gamma   90.00
#
_symmetry.space_group_name_H-M   'P 1'
#
loop_
_entity.id
_entity.type
_entity.pdbx_description
1 polymer ?
#
loop_
_entity_poly.entity_id
_entity_poly.type
_entity_poly.pdbx_seq_one_letter_code
_entity_poly.pdbx_strand_id
1 'polypeptide(L)'
;MTVQNNDYTPKKFQLLLLKRVYENGTEEYKETTDLVATPVTFTLHGGKTQLIRLALKNTQNFSTREKDYRIILRELPRRVKLENSVTSTVNLVVQHSIPITISR
;
A
#
# COMPACT_ATOMS: atom_id res chain seq x y z
N MET A 1 -3.76 3.79 9.84
CA MET A 1 -4.24 4.67 8.75
C MET A 1 -5.57 4.15 8.22
N THR A 2 -6.42 5.00 7.66
CA THR A 2 -7.71 4.60 7.07
C THR A 2 -7.68 4.73 5.54
N VAL A 3 -8.25 3.76 4.85
CA VAL A 3 -8.46 3.79 3.39
C VAL A 3 -9.97 3.79 3.14
N GLN A 4 -10.46 4.74 2.38
CA GLN A 4 -11.87 4.81 1.98
C GLN A 4 -11.99 4.63 0.47
N ASN A 5 -12.95 3.82 0.05
CA ASN A 5 -13.31 3.74 -1.36
C ASN A 5 -14.42 4.78 -1.63
N ASN A 6 -14.07 5.86 -2.31
CA ASN A 6 -15.02 6.93 -2.67
C ASN A 6 -15.82 6.64 -3.94
N ASP A 7 -15.52 5.54 -4.65
CA ASP A 7 -16.31 5.10 -5.78
C ASP A 7 -17.54 4.29 -5.34
N TYR A 8 -18.45 4.01 -6.28
CA TYR A 8 -19.63 3.17 -6.05
C TYR A 8 -19.37 1.69 -6.27
N THR A 9 -18.35 1.35 -7.06
CA THR A 9 -17.99 -0.04 -7.33
C THR A 9 -17.00 -0.53 -6.26
N PRO A 10 -17.01 -1.83 -5.92
CA PRO A 10 -15.99 -2.35 -5.04
C PRO A 10 -14.58 -2.09 -5.61
N LYS A 11 -13.51 -2.21 -4.82
CA LYS A 11 -12.12 -2.18 -5.27
C LYS A 11 -11.29 -3.19 -4.49
N LYS A 12 -10.33 -3.85 -5.14
CA LYS A 12 -9.41 -4.78 -4.47
C LYS A 12 -8.07 -4.09 -4.32
N PHE A 13 -7.49 -4.16 -3.13
CA PHE A 13 -6.24 -3.50 -2.81
C PHE A 13 -5.20 -4.49 -2.31
N GLN A 14 -3.94 -4.18 -2.56
CA GLN A 14 -2.77 -4.87 -2.02
C GLN A 14 -1.86 -3.85 -1.32
N LEU A 15 -1.33 -4.24 -0.16
CA LEU A 15 -0.36 -3.47 0.62
C LEU A 15 1.02 -4.10 0.54
N LEU A 16 2.05 -3.27 0.33
CA LEU A 16 3.45 -3.62 0.56
C LEU A 16 4.09 -2.60 1.51
N LEU A 17 5.00 -3.07 2.37
CA LEU A 17 5.82 -2.22 3.23
C LEU A 17 7.26 -2.25 2.73
N LEU A 18 7.81 -1.06 2.51
CA LEU A 18 9.19 -0.88 2.08
C LEU A 18 9.93 0.00 3.09
N LYS A 19 11.21 -0.29 3.31
CA LYS A 19 12.12 0.53 4.10
C LYS A 19 13.05 1.29 3.17
N ARG A 20 13.29 2.55 3.49
CA ARG A 20 14.34 3.32 2.82
C ARG A 20 15.71 2.82 3.25
N VAL A 21 16.56 2.52 2.28
CA VAL A 21 17.95 2.14 2.47
C VAL A 21 18.84 2.97 1.55
N TYR A 22 20.09 3.19 1.94
CA TYR A 22 21.09 3.82 1.09
C TYR A 22 22.11 2.77 0.69
N GLU A 23 22.18 2.45 -0.60
CA GLU A 23 23.16 1.53 -1.15
C GLU A 23 24.00 2.24 -2.19
N ASN A 24 25.33 2.20 -2.01
CA ASN A 24 26.30 2.89 -2.88
C ASN A 24 25.99 4.39 -3.08
N GLY A 25 25.42 5.05 -2.07
CA GLY A 25 25.05 6.47 -2.13
C GLY A 25 23.70 6.75 -2.81
N THR A 26 22.98 5.73 -3.28
CA THR A 26 21.66 5.85 -3.90
C THR A 26 20.57 5.47 -2.91
N GLU A 27 19.49 6.25 -2.87
CA GLU A 27 18.29 5.93 -2.10
C GLU A 27 17.48 4.83 -2.80
N GLU A 28 17.23 3.73 -2.08
CA GLU A 28 16.40 2.63 -2.55
C GLU A 28 15.33 2.25 -1.52
N TYR A 29 14.27 1.59 -1.99
CA TYR A 29 13.20 1.05 -1.15
C TYR A 29 13.16 -0.47 -1.24
N LYS A 30 13.41 -1.15 -0.12
CA LYS A 30 13.47 -2.62 -0.03
C LYS A 30 12.42 -3.19 0.91
N GLU A 31 12.02 -4.43 0.66
CA GLU A 31 11.12 -5.14 1.57
C GLU A 31 11.68 -5.19 2.99
N THR A 32 10.79 -5.14 3.98
CA THR A 32 11.17 -5.07 5.38
C THR A 32 10.30 -5.95 6.25
N THR A 33 10.90 -6.45 7.34
CA THR A 33 10.20 -7.18 8.41
C THR A 33 10.14 -6.38 9.70
N ASP A 34 10.63 -5.12 9.69
CA ASP A 34 10.62 -4.21 10.84
C ASP A 34 9.18 -3.85 11.26
N LEU A 35 8.29 -3.77 10.26
CA LEU A 35 6.88 -3.41 10.38
C LEU A 35 5.99 -4.51 9.78
N VAL A 36 4.82 -4.68 10.37
CA VAL A 36 3.74 -5.52 9.82
C VAL A 36 2.52 -4.64 9.55
N ALA A 37 1.96 -4.75 8.33
CA ALA A 37 0.71 -4.11 7.95
C ALA A 37 -0.40 -5.15 7.79
N THR A 38 -1.60 -4.85 8.28
CA THR A 38 -2.76 -5.73 8.10
C THR A 38 -4.05 -4.95 7.81
N PRO A 39 -4.92 -5.43 6.90
CA PRO A 39 -4.76 -6.64 6.07
C PRO A 39 -3.90 -6.39 4.80
N VAL A 40 -3.05 -7.35 4.41
CA VAL A 40 -2.15 -7.25 3.24
C VAL A 40 -2.92 -7.19 1.91
N THR A 41 -4.08 -7.84 1.84
CA THR A 41 -4.98 -7.79 0.68
C THR A 41 -6.41 -7.74 1.16
N PHE A 42 -7.20 -6.84 0.60
CA PHE A 42 -8.59 -6.64 1.03
C PHE A 42 -9.44 -6.08 -0.11
N THR A 43 -10.76 -6.24 0.02
CA THR A 43 -11.73 -5.65 -0.91
C THR A 43 -12.55 -4.61 -0.16
N LEU A 44 -12.69 -3.41 -0.73
CA LEU A 44 -13.52 -2.34 -0.22
C LEU A 44 -14.71 -2.12 -1.13
N HIS A 45 -15.93 -2.30 -0.61
CA HIS A 45 -17.14 -1.89 -1.31
C HIS A 45 -17.24 -0.36 -1.39
N GLY A 46 -18.04 0.14 -2.32
CA GLY A 46 -18.21 1.58 -2.50
C GLY A 46 -18.72 2.28 -1.24
N GLY A 47 -18.15 3.45 -0.93
CA GLY A 47 -18.43 4.21 0.28
C GLY A 47 -17.96 3.58 1.59
N LYS A 48 -17.24 2.44 1.56
CA LYS A 48 -16.73 1.77 2.77
C LYS A 48 -15.30 2.17 3.08
N THR A 49 -14.96 2.02 4.36
CA THR A 49 -13.64 2.34 4.91
C THR A 49 -13.00 1.10 5.52
N GLN A 50 -11.69 0.96 5.34
CA GLN A 50 -10.86 -0.08 5.94
C GLN A 50 -9.81 0.57 6.82
N LEU A 51 -9.70 0.10 8.07
CA LEU A 51 -8.58 0.43 8.94
C LEU A 51 -7.38 -0.47 8.59
N ILE A 52 -6.26 0.16 8.24
CA ILE A 52 -4.95 -0.51 8.11
C ILE A 52 -4.19 -0.32 9.41
N ARG A 53 -3.88 -1.44 10.06
CA ARG A 53 -3.10 -1.49 11.28
C ARG A 53 -1.64 -1.73 10.94
N LEU A 54 -0.77 -0.97 11.58
CA LEU A 54 0.68 -1.08 11.48
C LEU A 54 1.22 -1.45 12.86
N ALA A 55 2.11 -2.42 12.92
CA ALA A 55 2.75 -2.86 14.16
C ALA A 55 4.26 -2.98 13.97
N LEU A 56 5.03 -2.60 14.99
CA LEU A 56 6.47 -2.79 15.06
C LEU A 56 6.76 -4.22 15.50
N LYS A 57 7.57 -4.96 14.73
CA LYS A 57 7.88 -6.37 15.05
C LYS A 57 9.05 -6.52 16.02
N ASN A 58 10.02 -5.61 15.98
CA ASN A 58 11.18 -5.62 16.87
C ASN A 58 11.52 -4.21 17.37
N THR A 59 10.99 -3.84 18.53
CA THR A 59 11.15 -2.51 19.13
C THR A 59 12.59 -2.22 19.59
N GLN A 60 13.41 -3.24 19.83
CA GLN A 60 14.80 -3.08 20.28
C GLN A 60 15.70 -2.53 19.17
N ASN A 61 15.39 -2.85 17.90
CA ASN A 61 16.11 -2.35 16.73
C ASN A 61 15.75 -0.91 16.36
N PHE A 62 14.73 -0.31 16.96
CA PHE A 62 14.41 1.11 16.80
C PHE A 62 15.25 1.93 17.78
N SER A 63 16.55 2.02 17.48
CA SER A 63 17.48 2.93 18.12
C SER A 63 17.07 4.39 17.83
N THR A 64 17.73 5.34 18.51
CA THR A 64 17.44 6.79 18.57
C THR A 64 17.40 7.56 17.24
N ARG A 65 17.47 6.88 16.09
CA ARG A 65 17.39 7.48 14.76
C ARG A 65 16.03 7.20 14.12
N GLU A 66 15.47 8.26 13.54
CA GLU A 66 14.29 8.21 12.69
C GLU A 66 14.48 7.19 11.56
N LYS A 67 13.48 6.32 11.38
CA LYS A 67 13.48 5.34 10.30
C LYS A 67 12.33 5.63 9.35
N ASP A 68 12.66 5.69 8.07
CA ASP A 68 11.72 5.98 7.01
C ASP A 68 11.31 4.72 6.24
N TYR A 69 10.01 4.63 6.07
CA TYR A 69 9.33 3.54 5.39
C TYR A 69 8.32 4.13 4.41
N ARG A 70 7.84 3.29 3.49
CA ARG A 70 6.69 3.59 2.65
C ARG A 70 5.72 2.44 2.67
N ILE A 71 4.44 2.77 2.78
CA ILE A 71 3.37 1.83 2.47
C ILE A 71 2.91 2.06 1.05
N ILE A 72 2.97 1.01 0.25
CA ILE A 72 2.47 0.99 -1.12
C ILE A 72 1.08 0.39 -1.08
N LEU A 73 0.08 1.21 -1.38
CA LEU A 73 -1.32 0.76 -1.55
C LEU A 73 -1.63 0.73 -3.04
N ARG A 74 -1.72 -0.48 -3.59
CA ARG A 74 -2.00 -0.72 -5.01
C ARG A 74 -3.43 -1.18 -5.20
N GLU A 75 -4.16 -0.51 -6.09
CA GLU A 75 -5.42 -1.05 -6.62
C GLU A 75 -5.11 -2.18 -7.60
N LEU A 76 -5.75 -3.35 -7.40
CA LEU A 76 -5.61 -4.49 -8.30
C LEU A 76 -6.63 -4.38 -9.44
N PRO A 77 -6.19 -4.57 -10.71
CA PRO A 77 -7.06 -4.42 -11.87
C PRO A 77 -8.21 -5.42 -11.82
N ARG A 78 -9.40 -4.93 -12.17
CA ARG A 78 -10.59 -5.74 -12.36
C ARG A 78 -10.66 -6.20 -13.80
N ARG A 79 -11.11 -7.44 -14.01
CA ARG A 79 -11.53 -7.89 -15.33
C ARG A 79 -12.86 -7.19 -15.65
N VAL A 80 -12.81 -6.21 -16.53
CA VAL A 80 -14.02 -5.62 -17.11
C VAL A 80 -14.51 -6.59 -18.18
N LYS A 81 -15.69 -7.20 -17.98
CA LYS A 81 -16.37 -7.90 -19.06
C LYS A 81 -16.95 -6.84 -19.98
N LEU A 82 -16.38 -6.67 -21.15
CA LEU A 82 -16.92 -5.80 -22.20
C LEU A 82 -18.06 -6.56 -22.87
N GLU A 83 -19.29 -6.06 -22.76
CA GLU A 83 -20.38 -6.54 -23.61
C GLU A 83 -20.32 -5.81 -24.96
N ASN A 84 -20.33 -6.59 -26.03
CA ASN A 84 -20.52 -6.25 -27.45
C ASN A 84 -19.73 -5.03 -27.99
N SER A 85 -18.73 -5.34 -28.83
CA SER A 85 -18.15 -4.45 -29.86
C SER A 85 -17.25 -3.29 -29.42
N VAL A 86 -16.68 -3.31 -28.22
CA VAL A 86 -15.57 -2.40 -27.85
C VAL A 86 -14.24 -3.15 -27.98
N THR A 87 -13.48 -2.86 -29.04
CA THR A 87 -12.24 -3.58 -29.39
C THR A 87 -10.98 -3.07 -28.70
N SER A 88 -11.02 -1.88 -28.08
CA SER A 88 -9.86 -1.27 -27.42
C SER A 88 -10.27 -0.47 -26.18
N THR A 89 -9.90 -0.95 -24.99
CA THR A 89 -10.08 -0.20 -23.74
C THR A 89 -8.78 -0.09 -22.98
N VAL A 90 -8.53 1.09 -22.40
CA VAL A 90 -7.44 1.32 -21.45
C VAL A 90 -8.00 1.21 -20.03
N ASN A 91 -7.38 0.38 -19.21
CA ASN A 91 -7.73 0.24 -17.80
C ASN A 91 -6.66 0.91 -16.93
N LEU A 92 -7.03 1.99 -16.22
CA LEU A 92 -6.15 2.71 -15.32
C LEU A 92 -6.26 2.12 -13.92
N VAL A 93 -5.10 1.83 -13.30
CA VAL A 93 -5.01 1.45 -11.89
C VAL A 93 -4.13 2.43 -11.13
N VAL A 94 -4.49 2.70 -9.88
CA VAL A 94 -3.79 3.66 -9.04
C VAL A 94 -2.92 2.94 -8.02
N GLN A 95 -1.71 3.46 -7.82
CA GLN A 95 -0.82 3.06 -6.73
C GLN A 95 -0.46 4.29 -5.90
N HIS A 96 -0.81 4.26 -4.62
CA HIS A 96 -0.40 5.28 -3.66
C HIS A 96 0.87 4.85 -2.95
N SER A 97 1.82 5.78 -2.84
CA SER A 97 3.09 5.57 -2.13
C SER A 97 3.15 6.54 -0.97
N ILE A 98 2.87 6.07 0.24
CA ILE A 98 2.62 6.91 1.41
C ILE A 98 3.79 6.79 2.39
N PRO A 99 4.45 7.89 2.79
CA PRO A 99 5.56 7.85 3.74
C PRO A 99 5.07 7.48 5.14
N ILE A 100 5.86 6.67 5.83
CA ILE A 100 5.70 6.34 7.25
C ILE A 100 7.04 6.60 7.91
N THR A 101 7.02 7.44 8.93
CA THR A 101 8.17 7.73 9.75
C THR A 101 7.95 7.16 11.14
N ILE A 102 8.94 6.44 11.65
CA ILE A 102 8.97 5.98 13.04
C ILE A 102 10.05 6.77 13.76
N SER A 103 9.61 7.64 14.67
CA SER A 103 10.44 8.39 15.61
C SER A 103 10.15 7.93 17.04
N ARG A 104 11.10 8.16 17.95
CA ARG A 104 10.99 7.81 19.38
C ARG A 104 10.63 9.05 20.20
#